data_AF-A0A0A5G5P6-F1
#
_entry.id   AF-A0A0A5G5P6-F1
#
_cell.length_a   1.000
_cell.length_b   1.000
_cell.length_c   1.000
_cell.angle_alpha   90.00
_cell.angle_beta   90.00
_cell.angle_gamma   90.00
#
_symmetry.space_group_name_H-M   'P 1'
#
loop_
_entity.id
_entity.type
_entity.pdbx_description
1 polymer ?
#
loop_
_entity_poly.entity_id
_entity_poly.type
_entity_poly.pdbx_seq_one_letter_code
_entity_poly.pdbx_strand_id
1 'polypeptide(L)' 'MNGFYIEQVQSLPDTTITLLSGKKLLVQENEEDVVNAVQHFYRRVGLVAMTQLSTRGEGEAF' A
#
# COMPACT_ATOMS: atom_id res chain seq x y z
N MET A 1 -6.34 8.45 5.41
CA MET A 1 -6.22 7.53 4.24
C MET A 1 -6.48 6.11 4.71
N ASN A 2 -7.37 5.36 4.06
CA ASN A 2 -7.59 3.93 4.36
C ASN A 2 -6.94 3.09 3.26
N GLY A 3 -5.72 2.60 3.50
CA GLY A 3 -4.92 1.88 2.49
C GLY A 3 -5.47 0.51 2.09
N PHE A 4 -6.28 -0.12 2.94
CA PHE A 4 -6.87 -1.45 2.68
C PHE A 4 -7.82 -1.53 1.50
N TYR A 5 -8.37 -0.38 1.07
CA TYR A 5 -9.35 -0.34 -0.01
C TYR A 5 -8.74 0.04 -1.35
N ILE A 6 -7.43 0.28 -1.43
CA ILE A 6 -6.80 0.72 -2.68
C ILE A 6 -6.50 -0.50 -3.54
N GLU A 7 -7.08 -0.50 -4.73
CA GLU A 7 -6.82 -1.50 -5.77
C GLU A 7 -5.65 -1.07 -6.64
N GLN A 8 -5.65 0.19 -7.10
CA GLN A 8 -4.64 0.71 -8.00
C GLN A 8 -4.43 2.21 -7.78
N VAL A 9 -3.18 2.65 -7.84
CA VAL A 9 -2.80 4.06 -7.98
C VAL A 9 -2.26 4.24 -9.41
N GLN A 10 -2.74 5.26 -10.12
CA GLN A 10 -2.32 5.57 -11.48
C GLN A 10 -2.14 7.07 -11.63
N SER A 11 -1.10 7.50 -12.33
CA SER A 11 -0.83 8.92 -12.59
C SER A 11 -0.84 9.20 -14.09
N LEU A 12 -1.81 9.98 -14.61
CA LEU A 12 -1.86 10.53 -15.99
C LEU A 12 -3.11 11.42 -16.24
N PRO A 13 -3.01 12.73 -16.56
CA PRO A 13 -1.98 13.70 -16.13
C PRO A 13 -2.04 14.00 -14.62
N ASP A 14 -3.10 13.56 -13.96
CA ASP A 14 -3.38 13.68 -12.53
C ASP A 14 -3.31 12.29 -11.87
N THR A 15 -3.10 12.25 -10.55
CA THR A 15 -3.10 10.98 -9.80
C THR A 15 -4.53 10.55 -9.46
N THR A 16 -4.86 9.31 -9.83
CA THR A 16 -6.15 8.67 -9.58
C THR A 16 -5.96 7.41 -8.75
N ILE A 17 -6.77 7.27 -7.71
CA ILE A 17 -6.82 6.08 -6.85
C ILE A 17 -8.10 5.31 -7.18
N THR A 18 -7.96 4.07 -7.63
CA THR A 18 -9.08 3.14 -7.77
C THR A 18 -9.21 2.34 -6.48
N LEU A 19 -10.41 2.33 -5.91
CA LEU A 19 -10.75 1.52 -4.75
C LEU A 19 -11.27 0.15 -5.19
N LEU A 20 -11.14 -0.87 -4.34
CA LEU A 20 -11.68 -2.23 -4.54
C LEU A 20 -13.20 -2.27 -4.83
N SER A 21 -13.92 -1.19 -4.54
CA SER A 21 -15.33 -1.01 -4.90
C SER A 21 -15.56 -0.59 -6.36
N GLY A 22 -14.51 -0.37 -7.14
CA GLY A 22 -14.54 0.24 -8.47
C GLY A 22 -14.63 1.77 -8.48
N LYS A 23 -14.77 2.42 -7.31
CA LYS A 23 -14.78 3.90 -7.22
C LYS A 23 -13.41 4.48 -7.52
N LYS A 24 -13.37 5.55 -8.31
CA LYS A 24 -12.16 6.29 -8.65
C LYS A 24 -12.13 7.64 -7.92
N LEU A 25 -11.00 7.96 -7.32
CA LEU A 25 -10.75 9.21 -6.61
C LEU A 25 -9.64 9.97 -7.31
N LEU A 26 -9.91 11.22 -7.71
CA LEU A 26 -8.90 12.14 -8.19
C LEU A 26 -8.26 12.82 -6.97
N VAL A 27 -6.93 12.78 -6.88
CA VAL A 27 -6.17 13.34 -5.76
C VAL A 27 -5.16 14.36 -6.28
N GLN A 28 -4.76 15.30 -5.41
CA GLN A 28 -3.80 16.35 -5.76
C GLN A 28 -2.36 15.91 -5.50
N GLU A 29 -2.20 14.94 -4.61
CA GLU A 29 -0.95 14.29 -4.28
C GLU A 29 -0.44 13.50 -5.48
N ASN A 30 0.88 13.51 -5.69
CA ASN A 30 1.48 12.68 -6.73
C ASN A 30 1.46 11.21 -6.31
N GLU A 31 1.75 10.32 -7.26
CA GLU A 31 1.78 8.88 -7.02
C GLU A 31 2.70 8.49 -5.87
N GLU A 32 3.87 9.12 -5.75
CA GLU A 32 4.87 8.79 -4.75
C GLU A 32 4.40 9.13 -3.32
N ASP A 33 3.76 10.28 -3.13
CA ASP A 33 3.15 10.71 -1.87
C ASP A 33 2.02 9.78 -1.45
N VAL A 34 1.18 9.38 -2.41
CA VAL A 34 0.09 8.42 -2.21
C VAL A 34 0.66 7.07 -1.77
N VAL A 35 1.68 6.56 -2.47
CA VAL A 35 2.35 5.30 -2.14
C VAL A 35 2.98 5.37 -0.75
N ASN A 36 3.67 6.45 -0.41
CA ASN A 36 4.27 6.66 0.90
C ASN A 36 3.21 6.66 2.01
N ALA A 37 2.10 7.37 1.81
CA ALA A 37 1.00 7.41 2.77
C ALA A 37 0.39 6.01 3.01
N VAL A 38 0.26 5.21 1.94
CA VAL A 38 -0.24 3.82 2.01
C VAL A 38 0.74 2.91 2.75
N GLN A 39 2.03 3.00 2.45
CA GLN A 39 3.04 2.22 3.18
C GLN A 39 3.09 2.61 4.67
N HIS A 40 3.02 3.90 5.00
CA HIS A 40 2.96 4.36 6.39
C HIS A 40 1.71 3.87 7.11
N PHE A 41 0.57 3.79 6.41
CA PHE A 41 -0.64 3.19 6.94
C PHE A 41 -0.42 1.70 7.26
N TYR A 42 0.13 0.91 6.33
CA TYR A 42 0.40 -0.51 6.57
C TYR A 42 1.43 -0.77 7.68
N ARG A 43 2.46 0.08 7.79
CA ARG A 43 3.40 0.05 8.92
C ARG A 43 2.71 0.33 10.25
N ARG A 44 1.81 1.33 10.31
CA ARG A 44 1.05 1.68 11.52
C ARG A 44 0.06 0.60 11.95
N VAL A 45 -0.57 -0.10 11.01
CA VAL A 45 -1.54 -1.17 11.32
C VAL A 45 -0.83 -2.51 11.62
N GLY A 46 0.50 -2.55 11.59
CA GLY A 46 1.28 -3.75 11.96
C GLY A 46 1.26 -4.87 10.91
N LEU A 47 0.70 -4.63 9.73
CA LEU A 47 0.59 -5.64 8.66
C LEU A 47 1.97 -6.06 8.14
N VAL A 48 2.92 -5.10 8.07
CA VAL A 48 4.30 -5.33 7.59
C VAL A 48 5.10 -6.24 8.54
N ALA A 49 4.78 -6.24 9.84
CA ALA A 49 5.47 -7.08 10.81
C ALA A 49 5.21 -8.58 10.59
N MET A 50 4.04 -8.95 10.07
CA MET A 50 3.70 -10.36 9.80
C MET A 50 4.43 -10.93 8.60
N THR A 51 4.71 -10.12 7.56
CA THR A 51 5.44 -10.60 6.37
C THR A 51 6.91 -10.89 6.66
N GLN A 52 7.56 -10.14 7.55
CA GLN A 52 8.98 -10.34 7.89
C GLN A 52 9.22 -11.55 8.80
N LEU A 53 8.22 -11.95 9.60
CA LEU A 53 8.34 -13.11 10.49
C LEU A 53 8.38 -14.43 9.70
N SER A 54 7.66 -14.51 8.58
CA SER A 54 7.58 -15.70 7.73
C SER A 54 8.88 -16.01 6.98
N THR A 55 9.73 -15.01 6.72
CA THR A 55 10.98 -15.19 5.94
C THR A 55 12.20 -15.54 6.79
N ARG A 56 12.06 -15.62 8.13
CA ARG A 56 13.16 -15.96 9.05
C ARG A 56 13.18 -17.46 9.44
N GLY A 57 12.21 -18.26 8.99
CA GLY A 57 12.02 -19.65 9.43
C GLY A 57 12.71 -20.74 8.57
N GLU A 58 13.31 -20.42 7.43
CA GLU A 58 13.77 -21.45 6.46
C GLU A 58 15.29 -21.46 6.23
N GLY A 59 16.07 -21.02 7.22
CA GLY A 59 17.51 -20.79 7.07
C GLY A 59 18.46 -21.63 7.93
N GLU A 60 17.98 -22.53 8.80
CA GLU A 60 18.88 -23.34 9.65
C GLU A 60 18.44 -24.81 9.69
N ALA A 61 18.92 -25.57 8.69
CA ALA A 61 19.12 -27.01 8.81
C ALA A 61 20.53 -27.31 8.26
N PHE A 62 21.48 -27.47 9.18
CA PHE A 62 22.79 -28.07 8.93
C PHE A 62 22.72 -29.57 9.20
#